data_AF-A0A6A6M8H8-F1
#
_entry.id   AF-A0A6A6M8H8-F1
#
_cell.length_a   1.000
_cell.length_b   1.000
_cell.length_c   1.000
_cell.angle_alpha   90.00
_cell.angle_beta   90.00
_cell.angle_gamma   90.00
#
_symmetry.space_group_name_H-M   'P 1'
#
loop_
_entity.id
_entity.type
_entity.pdbx_description
1 polymer ?
#
loop_
_entity_poly.entity_id
_entity_poly.type
_entity_poly.pdbx_seq_one_letter_code
_entity_poly.pdbx_strand_id
1 'polypeptide(L)'
;MVAASAEERALSAREATAIEAEANAQMAALDFIACATSDVFAMIDSGSQWSSLLSGFRTYAGGHAPNLRPNNKRLAAILSENSTIGWNSVRGACKGFWLKHLLRTKVP
;
A
#
# COMPACT_ATOMS: atom_id res chain seq x y z
N MET A 1 -26.58 -27.00 -25.76
CA MET A 1 -25.64 -26.23 -24.93
C MET A 1 -25.43 -24.89 -25.62
N VAL A 2 -26.16 -23.86 -25.21
CA VAL A 2 -26.23 -22.56 -25.91
C VAL A 2 -24.93 -21.79 -25.69
N ALA A 3 -24.27 -21.40 -26.77
CA ALA A 3 -23.16 -20.45 -26.70
C ALA A 3 -23.74 -19.09 -26.29
N ALA A 4 -23.36 -18.59 -25.11
CA ALA A 4 -23.69 -17.23 -24.68
C ALA A 4 -23.32 -16.23 -25.80
N SER A 5 -24.23 -15.29 -26.10
CA SER A 5 -24.01 -14.27 -27.12
C SER A 5 -22.76 -13.44 -26.77
N ALA A 6 -22.05 -12.93 -27.77
CA ALA A 6 -20.85 -12.12 -27.55
C ALA A 6 -21.12 -10.87 -26.68
N GLU A 7 -22.32 -10.31 -26.74
CA GLU A 7 -22.75 -9.18 -25.90
C GLU A 7 -22.87 -9.56 -24.41
N GLU A 8 -23.34 -10.76 -24.11
CA GLU A 8 -23.48 -11.28 -22.75
C GLU A 8 -22.11 -11.47 -22.10
N ARG A 9 -21.11 -11.92 -22.87
CA ARG A 9 -19.71 -12.02 -22.43
C ARG A 9 -19.08 -10.64 -22.19
N ALA A 10 -19.39 -9.66 -23.04
CA ALA A 10 -18.85 -8.30 -22.91
C ALA A 10 -19.43 -7.56 -21.69
N LEU A 11 -20.71 -7.79 -21.36
CA LEU A 11 -21.34 -7.25 -20.15
C LEU A 11 -20.71 -7.84 -18.89
N SER A 12 -20.57 -9.17 -18.83
CA SER A 12 -19.94 -9.86 -17.70
C SER A 12 -18.48 -9.44 -17.49
N ALA A 13 -17.72 -9.24 -18.57
CA ALA A 13 -16.34 -8.75 -18.48
C ALA A 13 -16.27 -7.33 -17.90
N ARG A 14 -17.19 -6.44 -18.29
CA ARG A 14 -17.27 -5.07 -17.74
C ARG A 14 -17.60 -5.07 -16.26
N GLU A 15 -18.56 -5.88 -15.84
CA GLU A 15 -18.93 -6.02 -14.43
C GLU A 15 -17.75 -6.54 -13.59
N ALA A 16 -17.02 -7.56 -14.08
CA ALA A 16 -15.83 -8.06 -13.40
C ALA A 16 -14.75 -6.98 -13.22
N THR A 17 -14.48 -6.17 -14.25
CA THR A 17 -13.52 -5.06 -14.14
C THR A 17 -13.98 -3.97 -13.19
N ALA A 18 -15.29 -3.72 -13.09
CA ALA A 18 -15.84 -2.74 -12.17
C ALA A 18 -15.71 -3.20 -10.71
N ILE A 19 -15.99 -4.47 -10.44
CA ILE A 19 -15.79 -5.09 -9.13
C ILE A 19 -14.30 -5.04 -8.74
N GLU A 20 -13.40 -5.34 -9.66
CA GLU A 20 -11.96 -5.26 -9.42
C GLU A 20 -11.51 -3.81 -9.15
N ALA A 21 -12.02 -2.84 -9.91
CA ALA A 21 -11.73 -1.43 -9.69
C ALA A 21 -12.22 -0.95 -8.30
N GLU A 22 -13.40 -1.40 -7.87
CA GLU A 22 -13.92 -1.08 -6.55
C GLU A 22 -13.08 -1.70 -5.44
N ALA A 23 -12.72 -2.99 -5.57
CA ALA A 23 -11.85 -3.67 -4.62
C ALA A 23 -10.46 -2.99 -4.52
N ASN A 24 -9.89 -2.58 -5.66
CA ASN A 24 -8.64 -1.84 -5.71
C ASN A 24 -8.77 -0.45 -5.05
N ALA A 25 -9.88 0.25 -5.26
CA ALA A 25 -10.15 1.54 -4.64
C ALA A 25 -10.28 1.43 -3.11
N GLN A 26 -10.94 0.38 -2.61
CA GLN A 26 -11.04 0.10 -1.18
C GLN A 26 -9.67 -0.18 -0.56
N MET A 27 -8.84 -1.00 -1.21
CA MET A 27 -7.47 -1.28 -0.77
C MET A 27 -6.62 0.00 -0.77
N ALA A 28 -6.71 0.82 -1.82
CA ALA A 28 -6.02 2.11 -1.87
C ALA A 28 -6.48 3.05 -0.75
N ALA A 29 -7.79 3.10 -0.44
CA ALA A 29 -8.30 3.90 0.67
C ALA A 29 -7.75 3.43 2.02
N LEU A 30 -7.62 2.12 2.21
CA LEU A 30 -7.01 1.55 3.42
C LEU A 30 -5.53 1.92 3.54
N ASP A 31 -4.78 1.81 2.44
CA ASP A 31 -3.37 2.24 2.39
C ASP A 31 -3.23 3.75 2.70
N PHE A 32 -4.15 4.58 2.19
CA PHE A 32 -4.17 6.01 2.50
C PHE A 32 -4.33 6.26 3.99
N ILE A 33 -5.35 5.66 4.62
CA ILE A 33 -5.67 5.88 6.03
C ILE A 33 -4.49 5.42 6.89
N ALA A 34 -4.00 4.20 6.68
CA ALA A 34 -2.90 3.65 7.47
C ALA A 34 -1.65 4.54 7.40
N CYS A 35 -1.31 5.03 6.21
CA CYS A 35 -0.16 5.90 6.03
C CYS A 35 -0.41 7.32 6.59
N ALA A 36 -1.64 7.83 6.48
CA ALA A 36 -2.03 9.14 7.01
C ALA A 36 -2.00 9.17 8.54
N THR A 37 -2.45 8.10 9.20
CA THR A 37 -2.48 7.97 10.67
C THR A 37 -1.15 7.51 11.26
N SER A 38 -0.19 7.09 10.44
CA SER A 38 1.12 6.66 10.94
C SER A 38 1.91 7.82 11.55
N ASP A 39 2.64 7.54 12.64
CA ASP A 39 3.52 8.52 13.29
C ASP A 39 4.61 9.01 12.33
N VAL A 40 5.16 8.09 11.53
CA VAL A 40 6.22 8.35 10.57
C VAL A 40 5.91 7.63 9.27
N PHE A 41 5.94 8.38 8.17
CA PHE A 41 5.75 7.87 6.82
C PHE A 41 7.00 8.09 5.97
N ALA A 42 7.48 7.05 5.29
CA ALA A 42 8.62 7.13 4.37
C ALA A 42 8.15 7.16 2.91
N MET A 43 8.43 8.26 2.22
CA MET A 43 8.06 8.47 0.82
C MET A 43 9.04 7.74 -0.11
N ILE A 44 8.53 6.78 -0.89
CA ILE A 44 9.31 6.00 -1.87
C ILE A 44 9.44 6.72 -3.22
N ASP A 45 8.42 7.51 -3.59
CA ASP A 45 8.43 8.39 -4.76
C ASP A 45 7.75 9.73 -4.43
N SER A 46 8.55 10.76 -4.18
CA SER A 46 8.06 12.09 -3.79
C SER A 46 7.41 12.90 -4.93
N GLY A 47 7.44 12.40 -6.16
CA GLY A 47 6.87 13.08 -7.33
C GLY A 47 5.46 12.61 -7.67
N SER A 48 5.01 11.49 -7.10
CA SER A 48 3.71 10.91 -7.43
C SER A 48 2.54 11.74 -6.88
N GLN A 49 1.38 11.65 -7.56
CA GLN A 49 0.12 12.22 -7.09
C GLN A 49 -0.22 11.75 -5.68
N TRP A 50 0.03 10.47 -5.39
CA TRP A 50 -0.15 9.87 -4.08
C TRP A 50 0.69 10.53 -2.99
N SER A 51 1.99 10.70 -3.27
CA SER A 51 2.93 11.31 -2.34
C SER A 51 2.58 12.76 -2.01
N SER A 52 2.12 13.51 -3.00
CA SER A 52 1.68 14.91 -2.84
C SER A 52 0.41 14.99 -2.00
N LEU A 53 -0.55 14.11 -2.27
CA LEU A 53 -1.81 14.03 -1.53
C LEU A 53 -1.58 13.66 -0.06
N LEU A 54 -0.77 12.63 0.19
CA LEU A 54 -0.50 12.16 1.56
C LEU A 54 0.38 13.14 2.34
N SER A 55 1.41 13.73 1.72
CA SER A 55 2.25 14.73 2.38
C SER A 55 1.48 16.02 2.68
N GLY A 56 0.60 16.46 1.77
CA GLY A 56 -0.32 17.57 1.99
C GLY A 56 -1.27 17.28 3.16
N PHE A 57 -1.90 16.10 3.18
CA PHE A 57 -2.77 15.70 4.28
C PHE A 57 -2.02 15.70 5.61
N ARG A 58 -0.85 15.05 5.70
CA ARG A 58 -0.07 14.95 6.94
C ARG A 58 0.45 16.31 7.43
N THR A 59 0.75 17.22 6.51
CA THR A 59 1.20 18.58 6.84
C THR A 59 0.04 19.45 7.31
N TYR A 60 -1.05 19.54 6.55
CA TYR A 60 -2.09 20.53 6.78
C TYR A 60 -3.26 20.05 7.63
N ALA A 61 -3.66 18.78 7.50
CA ALA A 61 -4.83 18.21 8.19
C ALA A 61 -4.45 17.27 9.35
N GLY A 62 -3.36 16.50 9.19
CA GLY A 62 -2.90 15.47 10.11
C GLY A 62 -1.96 15.96 11.22
N GLY A 63 -1.96 17.25 11.55
CA GLY A 63 -1.20 17.79 12.68
C GLY A 63 0.31 17.91 12.46
N HIS A 64 0.76 18.21 11.22
CA HIS A 64 2.19 18.36 10.87
C HIS A 64 3.02 17.08 11.14
N ALA A 65 2.46 15.91 10.85
CA ALA A 65 3.15 14.65 11.06
C ALA A 65 4.40 14.53 10.15
N PRO A 66 5.55 14.06 10.70
CA PRO A 66 6.84 14.08 10.00
C PRO A 66 6.91 13.10 8.84
N ASN A 67 7.34 13.56 7.66
CA ASN A 67 7.60 12.73 6.49
C ASN A 67 9.10 12.43 6.36
N LEU A 68 9.47 11.15 6.28
CA LEU A 68 10.80 10.69 5.92
C LEU A 68 10.93 10.63 4.39
N ARG A 69 12.04 11.15 3.88
CA ARG A 69 12.40 11.06 2.46
C ARG A 69 13.79 10.45 2.35
N PRO A 70 13.89 9.10 2.36
CA PRO A 70 15.16 8.43 2.26
C PRO A 70 15.87 8.83 0.97
N ASN A 71 17.19 9.02 1.03
CA ASN A 71 17.98 9.19 -0.18
C ASN A 71 18.14 7.82 -0.85
N ASN A 72 17.43 7.60 -1.95
CA ASN A 72 17.40 6.31 -2.64
C ASN A 72 18.80 5.79 -3.02
N LYS A 73 19.73 6.67 -3.41
CA LYS A 73 21.12 6.27 -3.73
C LYS A 73 21.88 5.79 -2.50
N ARG A 74 21.77 6.53 -1.39
CA ARG A 74 22.41 6.14 -0.12
C ARG A 74 21.79 4.88 0.45
N LEU A 75 20.47 4.76 0.39
CA LEU A 75 19.76 3.57 0.86
C LEU A 75 20.15 2.34 0.03
N ALA A 76 20.23 2.47 -1.29
CA ALA A 76 20.69 1.38 -2.17
C ALA A 76 22.13 0.95 -1.85
N ALA A 77 23.05 1.90 -1.64
CA ALA A 77 24.43 1.59 -1.25
C ALA A 77 24.48 0.86 0.10
N ILE A 78 23.78 1.38 1.11
CA ILE A 78 23.69 0.74 2.43
C ILE A 78 23.11 -0.67 2.33
N LEU A 79 22.03 -0.86 1.58
CA LEU A 79 21.41 -2.18 1.41
C LEU A 79 22.31 -3.14 0.60
N SER A 80 23.15 -2.62 -0.28
CA SER A 80 24.11 -3.43 -1.05
C SER A 80 25.33 -3.85 -0.22
N GLU A 81 25.79 -3.01 0.71
CA GLU A 81 26.96 -3.26 1.56
C GLU A 81 26.60 -4.00 2.85
N ASN A 82 25.33 -3.94 3.28
CA ASN A 82 24.88 -4.48 4.57
C ASN A 82 24.33 -5.91 4.45
N SER A 83 25.08 -6.89 4.95
CA SER A 83 24.67 -8.30 5.01
C SER A 83 23.74 -8.65 6.18
N THR A 84 23.53 -7.73 7.13
CA THR A 84 22.67 -7.94 8.31
C THR A 84 21.20 -7.63 8.05
N ILE A 85 20.90 -6.73 7.11
CA ILE A 85 19.52 -6.41 6.69
C ILE A 85 19.17 -7.27 5.48
N GLY A 86 18.99 -8.57 5.72
CA GLY A 86 18.52 -9.51 4.70
C GLY A 86 17.00 -9.47 4.53
N TRP A 87 16.52 -9.68 3.30
CA TRP A 87 15.08 -9.76 3.01
C TRP A 87 14.33 -10.75 3.90
N ASN A 88 14.95 -11.86 4.27
CA ASN A 88 14.34 -12.86 5.18
C ASN A 88 14.13 -12.33 6.60
N SER A 89 15.03 -11.47 7.09
CA SER A 89 14.90 -10.82 8.40
C SER A 89 13.73 -9.83 8.38
N VAL A 90 13.67 -8.97 7.37
CA VAL A 90 12.57 -8.03 7.15
C VAL A 90 11.24 -8.76 6.99
N ARG A 91 11.21 -9.82 6.16
CA ARG A 91 10.02 -10.67 5.97
C ARG A 91 9.59 -11.32 7.29
N GLY A 92 10.54 -11.80 8.10
CA GLY A 92 10.26 -12.41 9.40
C GLY A 92 9.67 -11.41 10.40
N ALA A 93 10.25 -10.21 10.48
CA ALA A 93 9.73 -9.13 11.31
C ALA A 93 8.32 -8.70 10.88
N CYS A 94 8.10 -8.48 9.57
CA CYS A 94 6.78 -8.19 9.03
C CYS A 94 5.80 -9.32 9.33
N LYS A 95 6.14 -10.58 9.03
CA LYS A 95 5.27 -11.72 9.34
C LYS A 95 4.91 -11.75 10.82
N GLY A 96 5.87 -11.57 11.73
CA GLY A 96 5.61 -11.54 13.17
C GLY A 96 4.68 -10.41 13.59
N PHE A 97 4.86 -9.21 13.03
CA PHE A 97 3.98 -8.07 13.26
C PHE A 97 2.55 -8.34 12.77
N TRP A 98 2.42 -8.78 11.52
CA TRP A 98 1.14 -9.14 10.91
C TRP A 98 0.45 -10.27 11.68
N LEU A 99 1.17 -11.31 12.10
CA LEU A 99 0.60 -12.42 12.86
C LEU A 99 0.11 -11.98 14.25
N LYS A 100 0.83 -11.08 14.92
CA LYS A 100 0.46 -10.56 16.24
C LYS A 100 -0.74 -9.61 16.20
N HIS A 101 -0.87 -8.82 15.14
CA HIS A 101 -1.88 -7.76 15.07
C HIS A 101 -3.08 -8.09 14.18
N LEU A 102 -2.91 -8.84 13.09
CA LEU A 102 -4.01 -9.21 12.19
C LEU A 102 -4.80 -10.45 12.66
N LEU A 103 -4.17 -11.39 13.37
CA LEU A 103 -4.92 -12.52 13.95
C LEU A 103 -5.77 -12.13 15.16
N ARG A 104 -5.60 -10.92 15.72
CA ARG A 104 -6.50 -10.36 16.75
C ARG A 104 -7.78 -9.79 16.17
N THR A 105 -7.82 -9.49 14.87
CA THR A 105 -9.03 -9.11 14.15
C THR A 105 -9.59 -10.33 13.43
N LYS A 106 -9.92 -11.39 14.19
CA LYS A 106 -11.04 -12.24 13.76
C LYS A 106 -12.28 -11.36 13.87
N VAL A 107 -12.63 -10.72 12.76
CA VAL A 107 -13.98 -10.21 12.55
C VAL A 107 -14.92 -11.41 12.76
N PRO A 108 -15.93 -11.32 13.64
CA PRO A 108 -16.90 -12.39 13.85
C PRO A 108 -17.68 -12.74 12.58
#